data_AF-A0A7C0WH45-F1
#
_entry.id   AF-A0A7C0WH45-F1
#
_cell.length_a   1.000
_cell.length_b   1.000
_cell.length_c   1.000
_cell.angle_alpha   90.00
_cell.angle_beta   90.00
_cell.angle_gamma   90.00
#
_symmetry.space_group_name_H-M   'P 1'
#
loop_
_entity.id
_entity.type
_entity.pdbx_description
1 polymer ?
#
loop_
_entity_poly.entity_id
_entity_poly.type
_entity_poly.pdbx_seq_one_letter_code
_entity_poly.pdbx_strand_id
1 'polypeptide(L)'
;MKSVSSNPKTETSPTDWWHTEITDMAPGQLRLRGRPIEDLIGNVTFAQMVWLMLRGEVPGEKQAALLEAALVSAVDHGPQAPSIAVARMAVSCGVALNGAMASALNMLDDVHGGAGEQAAELYVRVENRLGSAEELKDAVAAEL
;
A
#
# COMPACT_ATOMS: atom_id res chain seq x y z
N MET A 1 -13.29 3.53 61.17
CA MET A 1 -14.03 3.22 59.93
C MET A 1 -13.90 4.41 58.98
N LYS A 2 -12.99 4.36 58.00
CA LYS A 2 -13.07 5.18 56.79
C LYS A 2 -12.95 4.21 55.62
N SER A 3 -14.06 4.03 54.92
CA SER A 3 -14.18 3.24 53.70
C SER A 3 -13.32 3.92 52.62
N VAL A 4 -12.34 3.18 52.11
CA VAL A 4 -11.62 3.56 50.88
C VAL A 4 -12.53 3.18 49.73
N SER A 5 -13.13 4.19 49.10
CA SER A 5 -13.87 4.04 47.85
C SER A 5 -12.89 3.69 46.74
N SER A 6 -12.86 2.42 46.34
CA SER A 6 -12.13 1.97 45.15
C SER A 6 -12.83 2.52 43.90
N ASN A 7 -12.21 3.49 43.24
CA ASN A 7 -12.65 3.96 41.94
C ASN A 7 -12.33 2.86 40.90
N PRO A 8 -13.30 2.28 40.17
CA PRO A 8 -13.01 1.31 39.14
C PRO A 8 -12.40 2.05 37.95
N LYS A 9 -11.07 2.01 37.80
CA LYS A 9 -10.47 2.34 36.52
C LYS A 9 -10.92 1.26 35.55
N THR A 10 -11.82 1.60 34.64
CA THR A 10 -12.08 0.81 33.44
C THR A 10 -10.75 0.69 32.70
N GLU A 11 -10.12 -0.48 32.78
CA GLU A 11 -8.89 -0.77 32.05
C GLU A 11 -9.23 -0.83 30.56
N THR A 12 -8.97 0.27 29.87
CA THR A 12 -9.03 0.34 28.40
C THR A 12 -7.97 -0.59 27.80
N SER A 13 -8.40 -1.49 26.93
CA SER A 13 -7.56 -2.45 26.21
C SER A 13 -6.87 -1.76 25.02
N PRO A 14 -5.65 -2.18 24.61
CA PRO A 14 -5.03 -1.74 23.35
C PRO A 14 -5.97 -1.81 22.13
N THR A 15 -6.89 -2.79 22.12
CA THR A 15 -7.91 -2.96 21.07
C THR A 15 -8.96 -1.85 21.04
N ASP A 16 -9.10 -1.08 22.11
CA ASP A 16 -10.03 0.07 22.18
C ASP A 16 -9.49 1.26 21.36
N TRP A 17 -8.19 1.28 21.05
CA TRP A 17 -7.55 2.33 20.24
C TRP A 17 -7.05 1.84 18.88
N TRP A 18 -6.70 0.55 18.77
CA TRP A 18 -6.14 -0.01 17.54
C TRP A 18 -7.09 -1.07 16.98
N HIS A 19 -7.70 -0.77 15.84
CA HIS A 19 -8.48 -1.70 15.05
C HIS A 19 -7.87 -1.84 13.65
N THR A 20 -8.01 -3.01 13.05
CA THR A 20 -7.64 -3.26 11.66
C THR A 20 -8.58 -4.30 11.05
N GLU A 21 -8.75 -4.23 9.73
CA GLU A 21 -9.42 -5.25 8.92
C GLU A 21 -8.41 -6.05 8.06
N ILE A 22 -7.11 -5.85 8.29
CA ILE A 22 -6.04 -6.41 7.45
C ILE A 22 -5.67 -7.82 7.90
N THR A 23 -5.34 -7.98 9.18
CA THR A 23 -4.84 -9.23 9.76
C THR A 23 -5.58 -9.51 11.06
N ASP A 24 -6.08 -10.74 11.18
CA ASP A 24 -6.65 -11.28 12.41
C ASP A 24 -5.81 -12.49 12.85
N MET A 25 -5.44 -12.52 14.13
CA MET A 25 -4.51 -13.50 14.69
C MET A 25 -5.00 -13.99 16.05
N ALA A 26 -5.03 -15.31 16.20
CA ALA A 26 -5.28 -16.00 17.46
C ALA A 26 -4.36 -17.23 17.56
N PRO A 27 -4.20 -17.86 18.73
CA PRO A 27 -3.42 -19.09 18.85
C PRO A 27 -3.87 -20.15 17.83
N GLY A 28 -2.97 -20.51 16.91
CA GLY A 28 -3.25 -21.48 15.84
C GLY A 28 -4.08 -20.96 14.66
N GLN A 29 -4.35 -19.65 14.59
CA GLN A 29 -5.12 -19.04 13.52
C GLN A 29 -4.45 -17.75 13.04
N LEU A 30 -4.24 -17.65 11.73
CA LEU A 30 -3.82 -16.43 11.06
C LEU A 30 -4.72 -16.21 9.84
N ARG A 31 -5.43 -15.09 9.83
CA ARG A 31 -6.30 -14.69 8.73
C ARG A 31 -5.82 -13.38 8.13
N LEU A 32 -5.74 -13.33 6.81
CA LEU A 32 -5.43 -12.12 6.05
C LEU A 32 -6.68 -11.73 5.27
N ARG A 33 -7.24 -10.55 5.56
CA ARG A 33 -8.53 -10.09 5.02
C ARG A 33 -9.64 -11.16 5.17
N GLY A 34 -9.72 -11.75 6.37
CA GLY A 34 -10.70 -12.80 6.72
C GLY A 34 -10.39 -14.22 6.21
N ARG A 35 -9.38 -14.40 5.35
CA ARG A 35 -9.02 -15.69 4.75
C ARG A 35 -7.92 -16.39 5.54
N PRO A 36 -8.07 -17.68 5.91
CA PRO A 36 -7.00 -18.45 6.54
C PRO A 36 -5.73 -18.46 5.67
N ILE A 37 -4.56 -18.29 6.28
CA ILE A 37 -3.30 -18.22 5.53
C ILE A 37 -2.98 -19.53 4.79
N GLU A 38 -3.39 -20.67 5.33
CA GLU A 38 -3.25 -21.99 4.72
C GLU A 38 -4.01 -22.13 3.40
N ASP A 39 -5.10 -21.37 3.21
CA ASP A 39 -5.84 -21.32 1.96
C ASP A 39 -5.14 -20.46 0.91
N LEU A 40 -4.25 -19.55 1.32
CA LEU A 40 -3.52 -18.63 0.43
C LEU A 40 -2.19 -19.21 -0.02
N ILE A 41 -1.46 -19.87 0.88
CA ILE A 41 -0.13 -20.44 0.58
C ILE A 41 -0.25 -21.46 -0.56
N GLY A 42 0.47 -21.21 -1.65
CA GLY A 42 0.48 -22.07 -2.84
C GLY A 42 -0.72 -21.90 -3.79
N ASN A 43 -1.75 -21.14 -3.39
CA ASN A 43 -2.96 -20.94 -4.19
C ASN A 43 -3.09 -19.53 -4.79
N VAL A 44 -2.35 -18.54 -4.27
CA VAL A 44 -2.30 -17.17 -4.83
C VAL A 44 -0.89 -16.79 -5.22
N THR A 45 -0.75 -16.03 -6.31
CA THR A 45 0.54 -15.42 -6.69
C THR A 45 0.87 -14.24 -5.79
N PHE A 46 2.13 -13.80 -5.82
CA PHE A 46 2.55 -12.62 -5.06
C PHE A 46 1.75 -11.36 -5.44
N ALA A 47 1.50 -11.13 -6.73
CA ALA A 47 0.70 -9.99 -7.19
C ALA A 47 -0.75 -10.07 -6.69
N GLN A 48 -1.37 -11.26 -6.73
CA GLN A 48 -2.72 -11.47 -6.17
C GLN A 48 -2.74 -11.24 -4.65
N MET A 49 -1.68 -11.64 -3.96
CA MET A 49 -1.53 -11.41 -2.52
C MET A 49 -1.43 -9.90 -2.20
N VAL A 50 -0.61 -9.15 -2.94
CA VAL A 50 -0.52 -7.68 -2.82
C VAL A 50 -1.89 -7.04 -3.05
N TRP A 51 -2.61 -7.45 -4.09
CA TRP A 51 -3.97 -6.95 -4.36
C TRP A 51 -4.91 -7.24 -3.20
N LEU A 52 -4.93 -8.48 -2.68
CA LEU A 52 -5.75 -8.86 -1.54
C LEU A 52 -5.47 -7.96 -0.33
N MET A 53 -4.19 -7.75 0.00
CA MET A 53 -3.80 -6.94 1.15
C MET A 53 -4.24 -5.48 0.99
N LEU A 54 -4.18 -4.92 -0.22
CA LEU A 54 -4.57 -3.53 -0.51
C LEU A 54 -6.09 -3.34 -0.62
N ARG A 55 -6.80 -4.29 -1.26
CA ARG A 55 -8.21 -4.13 -1.68
C ARG A 55 -9.22 -4.94 -0.86
N GLY A 56 -8.76 -5.91 -0.08
CA GLY A 56 -9.63 -6.77 0.73
C GLY A 56 -10.25 -7.96 -0.02
N GLU A 57 -10.11 -8.01 -1.34
CA GLU A 57 -10.66 -9.06 -2.21
C GLU A 57 -9.59 -9.69 -3.12
N VAL A 58 -9.83 -10.89 -3.62
CA VAL A 58 -8.92 -11.54 -4.58
C VAL A 58 -9.22 -11.00 -5.98
N PRO A 59 -8.22 -10.55 -6.75
CA PRO A 59 -8.46 -10.00 -8.09
C PRO A 59 -8.91 -11.09 -9.07
N GLY A 60 -9.68 -10.68 -10.08
CA GLY A 60 -9.89 -11.49 -11.28
C GLY A 60 -8.61 -11.62 -12.12
N GLU A 61 -8.59 -12.55 -13.07
CA GLU A 61 -7.38 -12.85 -13.87
C GLU A 61 -6.79 -11.63 -14.58
N LYS A 62 -7.64 -10.80 -15.20
CA LYS A 62 -7.20 -9.60 -15.92
C LYS A 62 -6.61 -8.53 -14.98
N GLN A 63 -7.20 -8.39 -13.78
CA GLN A 63 -6.71 -7.45 -12.77
C GLN A 63 -5.35 -7.92 -12.21
N ALA A 64 -5.22 -9.22 -11.95
CA ALA A 64 -3.97 -9.82 -11.50
C ALA A 64 -2.85 -9.64 -12.54
N ALA A 65 -3.15 -9.95 -13.82
CA ALA A 65 -2.19 -9.80 -14.91
C ALA A 65 -1.76 -8.34 -15.11
N LEU A 66 -2.69 -7.38 -14.98
CA LEU A 66 -2.38 -5.96 -15.09
C LEU A 66 -1.49 -5.49 -13.93
N LEU A 67 -1.81 -5.88 -12.69
CA LEU A 67 -0.99 -5.54 -11.53
C LEU A 67 0.41 -6.16 -11.64
N GLU A 68 0.51 -7.42 -12.08
CA GLU A 68 1.79 -8.07 -12.29
C GLU A 68 2.64 -7.34 -13.34
N ALA A 69 2.05 -6.96 -14.48
CA ALA A 69 2.74 -6.17 -15.49
C ALA A 69 3.22 -4.81 -14.94
N ALA A 70 2.39 -4.14 -14.13
CA ALA A 70 2.76 -2.88 -13.48
C ALA A 70 3.93 -3.07 -12.50
N LEU A 71 3.88 -4.09 -11.64
CA LEU A 71 4.94 -4.40 -10.67
C LEU A 71 6.26 -4.74 -11.39
N VAL A 72 6.21 -5.54 -12.46
CA VAL A 72 7.39 -5.89 -13.26
C VAL A 72 7.97 -4.65 -13.94
N SER A 73 7.13 -3.76 -14.47
CA SER A 73 7.59 -2.53 -15.13
C SER A 73 8.33 -1.57 -14.18
N ALA A 74 8.03 -1.64 -12.89
CA ALA A 74 8.59 -0.76 -11.86
C ALA A 74 9.82 -1.35 -11.14
N VAL A 75 10.28 -2.55 -11.52
CA VAL A 75 11.29 -3.30 -10.73
C VAL A 75 12.63 -2.60 -10.61
N ASP A 76 13.05 -1.87 -11.65
CA ASP A 76 14.28 -1.09 -11.67
C ASP A 76 14.19 0.00 -12.75
N HIS A 77 14.76 1.17 -12.45
CA HIS A 77 14.87 2.31 -13.38
C HIS A 77 16.33 2.78 -13.52
N GLY A 78 17.28 1.98 -13.06
CA GLY A 78 18.71 2.19 -13.24
C GLY A 78 19.37 3.04 -12.15
N PRO A 79 20.72 3.04 -12.12
CA PRO A 79 21.50 3.54 -10.97
C PRO A 79 21.44 5.05 -10.74
N GLN A 80 20.86 5.80 -11.67
CA GLN A 80 20.74 7.26 -11.61
C GLN A 80 19.45 7.72 -10.92
N ALA A 81 18.46 6.84 -10.77
CA ALA A 81 17.26 7.16 -10.00
C ALA A 81 17.66 7.56 -8.56
N PRO A 82 17.13 8.67 -8.01
CA PRO A 82 17.49 9.17 -6.68
C PRO A 82 17.50 8.11 -5.58
N SER A 83 16.45 7.29 -5.48
CA SER A 83 16.35 6.20 -4.50
C SER A 83 17.48 5.18 -4.64
N ILE A 84 17.82 4.78 -5.87
CA ILE A 84 18.88 3.80 -6.16
C ILE A 84 20.26 4.40 -5.89
N ALA A 85 20.49 5.66 -6.27
CA ALA A 85 21.75 6.35 -5.98
C ALA A 85 22.00 6.47 -4.47
N VAL A 86 20.96 6.79 -3.70
CA VAL A 86 21.02 6.84 -2.23
C VAL A 86 21.25 5.46 -1.62
N ALA A 87 20.54 4.42 -2.08
CA ALA A 87 20.76 3.04 -1.62
C ALA A 87 22.23 2.63 -1.76
N ARG A 88 22.81 2.90 -2.94
CA ARG A 88 24.22 2.57 -3.24
C ARG A 88 25.18 3.34 -2.35
N MET A 89 24.96 4.65 -2.17
CA MET A 89 25.79 5.45 -1.28
C MET A 89 25.71 4.96 0.18
N ALA A 90 24.51 4.68 0.68
CA ALA A 90 24.30 4.18 2.04
C ALA A 90 25.06 2.86 2.27
N VAL A 91 24.94 1.90 1.35
CA VAL A 91 25.70 0.64 1.42
C VAL A 91 27.21 0.89 1.38
N SER A 92 27.70 1.79 0.51
CA SER A 92 29.13 2.16 0.46
C SER A 92 29.63 2.83 1.74
N CYS A 93 28.76 3.53 2.48
CA CYS A 93 29.08 4.09 3.79
C CYS A 93 28.99 3.06 4.94
N GLY A 94 28.65 1.80 4.66
CA GLY A 94 28.58 0.74 5.66
C GLY A 94 27.22 0.59 6.36
N VAL A 95 26.15 1.20 5.82
CA VAL A 95 24.79 1.02 6.36
C VAL A 95 24.30 -0.41 6.03
N ALA A 96 23.72 -1.09 7.03
CA ALA A 96 23.11 -2.41 6.85
C ALA A 96 21.94 -2.36 5.85
N LEU A 97 21.61 -3.50 5.23
CA LEU A 97 20.64 -3.59 4.13
C LEU A 97 19.30 -2.92 4.44
N ASN A 98 18.71 -3.19 5.61
CA ASN A 98 17.44 -2.60 6.02
C ASN A 98 17.53 -1.08 6.16
N GLY A 99 18.65 -0.55 6.68
CA GLY A 99 18.89 0.88 6.78
C GLY A 99 19.10 1.53 5.41
N ALA A 100 19.83 0.87 4.50
CA ALA A 100 20.02 1.35 3.14
C ALA A 100 18.70 1.38 2.35
N MET A 101 17.85 0.36 2.51
CA MET A 101 16.51 0.32 1.94
C MET A 101 15.64 1.44 2.51
N ALA A 102 15.66 1.69 3.82
CA ALA A 102 14.91 2.79 4.42
C ALA A 102 15.35 4.15 3.87
N SER A 103 16.67 4.39 3.73
CA SER A 103 17.20 5.61 3.11
C SER A 103 16.73 5.78 1.67
N ALA A 104 16.69 4.70 0.90
CA ALA A 104 16.21 4.71 -0.49
C ALA A 104 14.70 4.97 -0.59
N LEU A 105 13.90 4.34 0.27
CA LEU A 105 12.45 4.49 0.32
C LEU A 105 12.03 5.91 0.70
N ASN A 106 12.79 6.59 1.56
CA ASN A 106 12.54 8.00 1.88
C ASN A 106 12.69 8.95 0.67
N MET A 107 13.30 8.49 -0.43
CA MET A 107 13.37 9.26 -1.68
C MET A 107 12.14 9.05 -2.56
N LEU A 108 11.27 8.08 -2.25
CA LEU A 108 10.03 7.86 -2.98
C LEU A 108 8.96 8.80 -2.41
N ASP A 109 8.55 9.77 -3.22
CA ASP A 109 7.60 10.82 -2.84
C ASP A 109 6.94 11.41 -4.11
N ASP A 110 6.18 12.48 -3.97
CA ASP A 110 5.42 13.16 -5.04
C ASP A 110 6.20 13.35 -6.35
N VAL A 111 7.48 13.73 -6.26
CA VAL A 111 8.32 14.00 -7.44
C VAL A 111 8.98 12.72 -7.97
N HIS A 112 9.58 11.91 -7.10
CA HIS A 112 10.26 10.67 -7.48
C HIS A 112 9.40 9.47 -7.07
N GLY A 113 8.42 9.14 -7.91
CA GLY A 113 7.50 8.01 -7.68
C GLY A 113 6.02 8.41 -7.72
N GLY A 114 5.67 9.66 -7.42
CA GLY A 114 4.29 10.13 -7.36
C GLY A 114 3.57 10.31 -8.70
N ALA A 115 4.30 10.30 -9.84
CA ALA A 115 3.70 10.51 -11.16
C ALA A 115 2.57 9.50 -11.50
N GLY A 116 2.65 8.27 -10.98
CA GLY A 116 1.62 7.25 -11.17
C GLY A 116 0.29 7.61 -10.50
N GLU A 117 0.35 8.09 -9.26
CA GLU A 117 -0.82 8.56 -8.51
C GLU A 117 -1.42 9.80 -9.17
N GLN A 118 -0.57 10.79 -9.49
CA GLN A 118 -0.99 12.03 -10.15
C GLN A 118 -1.68 11.78 -11.50
N ALA A 119 -1.17 10.83 -12.29
CA ALA A 119 -1.79 10.43 -13.54
C ALA A 119 -3.15 9.73 -13.32
N ALA A 120 -3.26 8.85 -12.33
CA ALA A 120 -4.51 8.18 -12.00
C ALA A 120 -5.58 9.19 -11.52
N GLU A 121 -5.20 10.14 -10.68
CA GLU A 121 -6.09 11.22 -10.25
C GLU A 121 -6.57 12.08 -11.43
N LEU A 122 -5.67 12.43 -12.37
CA LEU A 122 -6.04 13.15 -13.59
C LEU A 122 -7.10 12.37 -14.38
N TYR A 123 -6.91 11.07 -14.58
CA TYR A 123 -7.87 10.24 -15.30
C TYR A 123 -9.24 10.20 -14.61
N VAL A 124 -9.28 10.11 -13.28
CA VAL A 124 -10.54 10.15 -12.51
C VAL A 124 -11.22 11.51 -12.64
N ARG A 125 -10.47 12.63 -12.61
CA ARG A 125 -11.06 13.97 -12.81
C ARG A 125 -11.66 14.13 -14.20
N VAL A 126 -10.97 13.66 -15.24
CA VAL A 126 -11.47 13.66 -16.63
C VAL A 126 -12.71 12.76 -16.76
N GLU A 127 -12.71 11.56 -16.17
CA GLU A 127 -13.88 10.66 -16.17
C GLU A 127 -15.12 11.30 -15.54
N ASN A 128 -14.95 12.00 -14.41
CA ASN A 128 -16.06 12.70 -13.75
C ASN A 128 -16.69 13.78 -14.64
N ARG A 129 -15.89 14.49 -15.44
CA ARG A 129 -16.38 15.50 -16.40
C ARG A 129 -17.11 14.90 -17.60
N LEU A 130 -16.66 13.76 -18.08
CA LEU A 130 -17.38 13.01 -19.12
C LEU A 130 -18.77 12.59 -18.62
N GLY A 131 -18.91 12.28 -17.33
CA GLY A 131 -20.19 12.04 -16.67
C GLY A 131 -21.16 13.23 -16.72
N SER A 132 -20.65 14.45 -16.93
CA SER A 132 -21.46 15.67 -17.15
C SER A 132 -21.73 16.00 -18.63
N ALA A 133 -21.51 15.06 -19.54
CA ALA A 133 -21.75 15.20 -20.99
C ALA A 133 -20.84 16.22 -21.71
N GLU A 134 -19.65 16.51 -21.16
CA GLU A 134 -18.59 17.22 -21.89
C GLU A 134 -17.94 16.31 -22.95
N GLU A 135 -17.49 16.87 -24.08
CA GLU A 135 -16.66 16.11 -25.02
C GLU A 135 -15.28 15.81 -24.40
N LEU A 136 -14.69 14.64 -24.69
CA LEU A 136 -13.39 14.21 -24.12
C LEU A 136 -12.29 15.27 -24.26
N LYS A 137 -12.24 15.93 -25.41
CA LYS A 137 -11.22 16.96 -25.67
C LYS A 137 -11.34 18.14 -24.71
N ASP A 138 -12.57 18.57 -24.44
CA ASP A 138 -12.85 19.69 -23.56
C ASP A 138 -12.62 19.30 -22.09
N ALA A 139 -13.02 18.10 -21.71
CA ALA A 139 -12.78 17.54 -20.38
C ALA A 139 -11.27 17.42 -20.06
N VAL A 140 -10.47 16.96 -21.02
CA VAL A 140 -9.00 16.89 -20.88
C VAL A 140 -8.39 18.29 -20.82
N ALA A 141 -8.81 19.21 -21.70
CA ALA A 141 -8.27 20.57 -21.73
C ALA A 141 -8.58 21.36 -20.45
N ALA A 142 -9.63 21.01 -19.72
CA ALA A 142 -9.99 21.67 -18.48
C ALA A 142 -9.22 21.16 -17.24
N GLU A 143 -8.50 20.04 -17.34
CA GLU A 143 -7.76 19.41 -16.24
C GLU A 143 -6.22 19.47 -16.39
N LEU A 144 -5.74 20.03 -17.50
CA LEU A 144 -4.32 20.29 -17.81
C LEU A 144 -3.98 21.77 -17.63
#